data_AF-A0A9W6Z142-F1
#
_entry.id   AF-A0A9W6Z142-F1
#
_cell.length_a   1.000
_cell.length_b   1.000
_cell.length_c   1.000
_cell.angle_alpha   90.00
_cell.angle_beta   90.00
_cell.angle_gamma   90.00
#
_symmetry.space_group_name_H-M   'P 1'
#
loop_
_entity.id
_entity.type
_entity.pdbx_description
1 polymer ?
#
loop_
_entity_poly.entity_id
_entity_poly.type
_entity_poly.pdbx_seq_one_letter_code
_entity_poly.pdbx_strand_id
1 'polypeptide(L)'
;MTEPPNYNSDPSSLEQGSDKPLRQQRWLSFMFSKEVPPIPLDDERKIHPMYRSNFLSRTMFWWITPLMKVGYERTITPEDLYKLDDTMEIEKLSEVFEGHLKKRITYFQNQHLTKKYQERNETPETSTVDRETDLEDFILPKGAMFMALYHTFHIQFLKSIVQMCIQAAATSLQPLLLKKLTEFVALKTLGFNPVIGKGIGYSFGTAAFIFFIGIMVNHAFYNAMIVGAKTKSVLIRTILKKSFVLNQLGRHKYPEGKINALITTDLNRIDFAGIAIPIIASTPFSVVIAIALLIHSIGVYALIDCV
;
A
#
# COMPACT_ATOMS: atom_id res chain seq x y z
N MET A 1 1.18 46.68 -31.28
CA MET A 1 1.68 45.32 -31.57
C MET A 1 3.05 45.20 -30.90
N THR A 2 3.06 44.76 -29.65
CA THR A 2 4.27 44.51 -28.87
C THR A 2 4.46 43.01 -28.83
N GLU A 3 5.57 42.52 -29.35
CA GLU A 3 5.93 41.10 -29.27
C GLU A 3 5.89 40.62 -27.81
N PRO A 4 5.40 39.40 -27.53
CA PRO A 4 5.48 38.85 -26.19
C PRO A 4 6.95 38.64 -25.80
N PRO A 5 7.31 38.81 -24.51
CA PRO A 5 8.68 38.71 -24.06
C PRO A 5 9.24 37.31 -24.33
N ASN A 6 10.40 37.27 -25.00
CA ASN A 6 11.19 36.07 -25.21
C ASN A 6 11.67 35.57 -23.84
N TYR A 7 10.96 34.58 -23.29
CA TYR A 7 11.37 33.90 -22.06
C TYR A 7 12.58 33.04 -22.42
N ASN A 8 13.78 33.58 -22.17
CA ASN A 8 15.00 32.78 -22.15
C ASN A 8 14.77 31.62 -21.19
N SER A 9 14.50 30.44 -21.74
CA SER A 9 14.26 29.20 -21.03
C SER A 9 15.48 28.90 -20.16
N ASP A 10 15.32 28.99 -18.85
CA ASP A 10 16.34 28.55 -17.91
C ASP A 10 16.55 27.04 -18.10
N PRO A 11 17.69 26.58 -18.64
CA PRO A 11 17.94 25.15 -18.88
C PRO A 11 18.06 24.36 -17.58
N SER A 12 18.03 25.02 -16.41
CA SER A 12 18.00 24.40 -15.09
C SER A 12 16.58 24.16 -14.55
N SER A 13 15.54 24.65 -15.24
CA SER A 13 14.14 24.43 -14.89
C SER A 13 13.81 22.93 -14.91
N LEU A 14 13.63 22.36 -13.72
CA LEU A 14 13.29 20.94 -13.53
C LEU A 14 11.85 20.60 -13.94
N GLU A 15 11.00 21.62 -14.15
CA GLU A 15 9.55 21.46 -14.35
C GLU A 15 9.13 21.54 -15.83
N GLN A 16 9.95 22.16 -16.69
CA GLN A 16 9.72 22.16 -18.13
C GLN A 16 10.53 21.04 -18.76
N GLY A 17 9.88 19.90 -18.99
CA GLY A 17 10.41 18.84 -19.85
C GLY A 17 10.75 19.44 -21.21
N SER A 18 12.01 19.79 -21.42
CA SER A 18 12.52 20.07 -22.75
C SER A 18 12.31 18.81 -23.59
N ASP A 19 11.75 18.93 -24.80
CA ASP A 19 11.57 17.81 -25.75
C ASP A 19 12.84 16.98 -25.99
N LYS A 20 14.01 17.49 -25.57
CA LYS A 20 15.29 16.81 -25.60
C LYS A 20 15.74 16.44 -24.19
N PRO A 21 16.15 15.18 -23.95
CA PRO A 21 16.66 14.78 -22.65
C PRO A 21 18.01 15.49 -22.38
N LEU A 22 18.07 16.29 -21.32
CA LEU A 22 19.30 16.95 -20.87
C LEU A 22 20.01 16.12 -19.80
N ARG A 23 21.35 16.04 -19.91
CA ARG A 23 22.19 15.40 -18.89
C ARG A 23 22.21 16.24 -17.62
N GLN A 24 21.94 15.62 -16.48
CA GLN A 24 22.10 16.26 -15.19
C GLN A 24 23.52 16.05 -14.65
N GLN A 25 24.15 17.13 -14.19
CA GLN A 25 25.43 17.05 -13.47
C GLN A 25 25.19 16.95 -11.97
N ARG A 26 25.57 15.80 -11.43
CA ARG A 26 25.53 15.44 -10.00
C ARG A 26 26.91 15.00 -9.51
N TRP A 27 27.08 14.91 -8.19
CA TRP A 27 28.36 14.62 -7.52
C TRP A 27 29.13 13.38 -8.01
N LEU A 28 28.45 12.33 -8.49
CA LEU A 28 29.04 11.07 -8.99
C LEU A 28 28.96 10.94 -10.52
N SER A 29 28.71 12.02 -11.25
CA SER A 29 28.55 11.96 -12.72
C SER A 29 29.78 11.46 -13.46
N PHE A 30 30.96 11.47 -12.81
CA PHE A 30 32.20 10.92 -13.37
C PHE A 30 32.19 9.39 -13.48
N MET A 31 31.36 8.68 -12.70
CA MET A 31 31.24 7.22 -12.75
C MET A 31 30.25 6.72 -13.81
N PHE A 32 29.48 7.61 -14.43
CA PHE A 32 28.44 7.27 -15.39
C PHE A 32 28.82 7.70 -16.81
N SER A 33 28.15 7.11 -17.81
CA SER A 33 28.40 7.45 -19.21
C SER A 33 28.15 8.94 -19.47
N LYS A 34 28.85 9.49 -20.46
CA LYS A 34 28.59 10.86 -20.94
C LYS A 34 27.38 10.93 -21.86
N GLU A 35 26.94 9.79 -22.40
CA GLU A 35 25.77 9.67 -23.26
C GLU A 35 24.48 9.76 -22.44
N VAL A 36 23.51 10.52 -22.94
CA VAL A 36 22.22 10.68 -22.28
C VAL A 36 21.31 9.51 -22.70
N PRO A 37 20.72 8.76 -21.76
CA PRO A 37 19.80 7.69 -22.12
C PRO A 37 18.60 8.27 -22.90
N PRO A 38 18.20 7.67 -24.04
CA PRO A 38 17.06 8.17 -24.79
C PRO A 38 15.76 8.03 -23.99
N ILE A 39 14.74 8.78 -24.38
CA ILE A 39 13.38 8.61 -23.87
C ILE A 39 12.78 7.40 -24.61
N PRO A 40 12.35 6.34 -23.91
CA PRO A 40 11.78 5.17 -24.55
C PRO A 40 10.46 5.53 -25.23
N LEU A 41 10.19 4.92 -26.38
CA LEU A 41 8.87 5.00 -27.00
C LEU A 41 7.86 4.16 -26.20
N ASP A 42 6.57 4.46 -26.31
CA ASP A 42 5.55 3.76 -25.50
C ASP A 42 5.58 2.24 -25.74
N ASP A 43 5.85 1.79 -26.96
CA ASP A 43 5.96 0.37 -27.32
C ASP A 43 7.20 -0.33 -26.72
N GLU A 44 8.26 0.42 -26.41
CA GLU A 44 9.50 -0.09 -25.81
C GLU A 44 9.42 -0.15 -24.28
N ARG A 45 8.35 0.38 -23.68
CA ARG A 45 8.19 0.44 -22.22
C ARG A 45 8.05 -0.94 -21.62
N LYS A 46 8.90 -1.21 -20.64
CA LYS A 46 8.90 -2.48 -19.91
C LYS A 46 7.67 -2.58 -19.01
N ILE A 47 7.11 -3.77 -18.92
CA ILE A 47 6.02 -4.10 -17.99
C ILE A 47 6.58 -4.15 -16.56
N HIS A 48 5.77 -3.74 -15.59
CA HIS A 48 6.13 -3.71 -14.19
C HIS A 48 6.64 -5.09 -13.71
N PRO A 49 7.86 -5.17 -13.15
CA PRO A 49 8.59 -6.43 -12.98
C PRO A 49 8.15 -7.30 -11.79
N MET A 50 7.03 -6.98 -11.11
CA MET A 50 6.56 -7.67 -9.89
C MET A 50 6.44 -9.20 -10.05
N TYR A 51 5.91 -9.65 -11.19
CA TYR A 51 5.62 -11.07 -11.45
C TYR A 51 6.67 -11.74 -12.35
N ARG A 52 7.53 -10.97 -13.02
CA ARG A 52 8.52 -11.46 -13.99
C ARG A 52 9.98 -11.39 -13.50
N SER A 53 10.26 -10.72 -12.38
CA SER A 53 11.61 -10.60 -11.84
C SER A 53 12.05 -11.84 -11.06
N ASN A 54 13.35 -12.13 -11.11
CA ASN A 54 13.98 -13.18 -10.31
C ASN A 54 13.79 -12.90 -8.81
N PHE A 55 13.76 -13.96 -8.00
CA PHE A 55 13.53 -13.87 -6.55
C PHE A 55 14.40 -12.82 -5.86
N LEU A 56 15.70 -12.78 -6.17
CA LEU A 56 16.63 -11.82 -5.56
C LEU A 56 16.31 -10.37 -5.95
N SER A 57 15.98 -10.13 -7.21
CA SER A 57 15.60 -8.80 -7.71
C SER A 57 14.31 -8.32 -7.06
N ARG A 58 13.35 -9.21 -6.87
CA ARG A 58 12.10 -8.93 -6.16
C ARG A 58 12.33 -8.64 -4.68
N THR A 59 13.15 -9.44 -4.00
CA THR A 59 13.42 -9.29 -2.56
C THR A 59 14.18 -8.00 -2.25
N MET A 60 15.16 -7.63 -3.07
CA MET A 60 15.99 -6.43 -2.87
C MET A 60 15.48 -5.18 -3.59
N PHE A 61 14.31 -5.25 -4.23
CA PHE A 61 13.78 -4.18 -5.09
C PHE A 61 14.78 -3.72 -6.17
N TRP A 62 15.67 -4.61 -6.62
CA TRP A 62 16.73 -4.29 -7.60
C TRP A 62 16.13 -3.86 -8.94
N TRP A 63 14.91 -4.28 -9.23
CA TRP A 63 14.19 -3.88 -10.43
C TRP A 63 13.95 -2.35 -10.53
N ILE A 64 14.09 -1.59 -9.44
CA ILE A 64 14.04 -0.12 -9.44
C ILE A 64 15.35 0.50 -9.93
N THR A 65 16.49 -0.19 -9.80
CA THR A 65 17.82 0.34 -10.12
C THR A 65 17.97 0.91 -11.53
N PRO A 66 17.43 0.29 -12.61
CA PRO A 66 17.49 0.88 -13.95
C PRO A 66 16.81 2.25 -14.04
N LEU A 67 15.63 2.40 -13.40
CA LEU A 67 14.89 3.67 -13.38
C LEU A 67 15.63 4.73 -12.57
N MET A 68 16.21 4.34 -11.42
CA MET A 68 17.03 5.25 -10.59
C MET A 68 18.28 5.73 -11.33
N LYS A 69 18.88 4.88 -12.17
CA LYS A 69 20.01 5.26 -13.01
C LYS A 69 19.60 6.31 -14.04
N VAL A 70 18.48 6.11 -14.75
CA VAL A 70 17.93 7.10 -15.68
C VAL A 70 17.66 8.43 -14.96
N GLY A 71 17.00 8.37 -13.80
CA GLY A 71 16.73 9.55 -12.98
C GLY A 71 17.96 10.22 -12.35
N TYR A 72 19.12 9.56 -12.38
CA TYR A 72 20.40 10.15 -12.00
C TYR A 72 21.05 10.89 -13.17
N GLU A 73 20.99 10.29 -14.36
CA GLU A 73 21.61 10.80 -15.58
C GLU A 73 20.78 11.93 -16.22
N ARG A 74 19.45 11.88 -16.11
CA ARG A 74 18.52 12.90 -16.64
C ARG A 74 17.22 12.99 -15.84
N THR A 75 16.41 14.01 -16.14
CA THR A 75 15.05 14.13 -15.59
C THR A 75 14.19 12.95 -16.08
N ILE A 76 13.45 12.33 -15.16
CA ILE A 76 12.51 11.22 -15.46
C ILE A 76 11.30 11.80 -16.17
N THR A 77 10.91 11.15 -17.26
CA THR A 77 9.70 11.45 -18.03
C THR A 77 8.64 10.36 -17.79
N PRO A 78 7.33 10.63 -17.98
CA PRO A 78 6.28 9.62 -17.82
C PRO A 78 6.52 8.33 -18.61
N GLU A 79 7.18 8.44 -19.77
CA GLU A 79 7.53 7.35 -20.67
C GLU A 79 8.58 6.40 -20.05
N ASP A 80 9.44 6.89 -19.16
CA ASP A 80 10.44 6.06 -18.44
C ASP A 80 9.80 5.12 -17.41
N LEU A 81 8.58 5.42 -16.98
CA LEU A 81 7.88 4.62 -15.98
C LEU A 81 7.43 3.29 -16.58
N TYR A 82 7.48 2.25 -15.76
CA TYR A 82 6.98 0.93 -16.13
C TYR A 82 5.50 0.98 -16.52
N LYS A 83 5.13 0.25 -17.57
CA LYS A 83 3.73 -0.05 -17.86
C LYS A 83 3.16 -0.94 -16.76
N LEU A 84 1.95 -0.64 -16.31
CA LEU A 84 1.27 -1.50 -15.35
C LEU A 84 0.99 -2.84 -16.02
N ASP A 85 1.10 -3.91 -15.22
CA ASP A 85 0.65 -5.23 -15.67
C ASP A 85 -0.88 -5.23 -15.72
N ASP A 86 -1.43 -5.95 -16.70
CA ASP A 86 -2.85 -6.25 -16.87
C ASP A 86 -3.60 -6.57 -15.57
N THR A 87 -2.98 -7.28 -14.63
CA THR A 87 -3.61 -7.66 -13.35
C THR A 87 -3.75 -6.50 -12.36
N MET A 88 -3.01 -5.41 -12.59
CA MET A 88 -2.99 -4.20 -11.78
C MET A 88 -3.67 -3.02 -12.46
N GLU A 89 -4.15 -3.19 -13.69
CA GLU A 89 -4.92 -2.18 -14.40
C GLU A 89 -6.22 -1.85 -13.67
N ILE A 90 -6.53 -0.56 -13.67
CA ILE A 90 -7.69 -0.01 -12.97
C ILE A 90 -8.99 -0.57 -13.55
N GLU A 91 -9.02 -0.89 -14.85
CA GLU A 91 -10.20 -1.47 -15.51
C GLU A 91 -10.62 -2.77 -14.88
N LYS A 92 -9.77 -3.80 -14.93
CA LYS A 92 -10.06 -5.12 -14.36
C LYS A 92 -10.31 -5.03 -12.87
N LEU A 93 -9.53 -4.22 -12.15
CA LEU A 93 -9.69 -4.07 -10.71
C LEU A 93 -11.04 -3.42 -10.34
N SER A 94 -11.46 -2.42 -11.12
CA SER A 94 -12.76 -1.77 -10.92
C SER A 94 -13.93 -2.70 -11.23
N GLU A 95 -13.80 -3.59 -12.22
CA GLU A 95 -14.84 -4.56 -12.56
C GLU A 95 -15.05 -5.57 -11.43
N VAL A 96 -13.96 -6.08 -10.84
CA VAL A 96 -14.03 -6.97 -9.68
C VAL A 96 -14.72 -6.27 -8.51
N PHE A 97 -14.32 -5.03 -8.21
CA PHE A 97 -14.91 -4.24 -7.14
C PHE A 97 -16.40 -3.95 -7.39
N GLU A 98 -16.75 -3.48 -8.60
CA GLU A 98 -18.13 -3.19 -9.00
C GLU A 98 -19.00 -4.46 -8.96
N GLY A 99 -18.44 -5.61 -9.32
CA GLY A 99 -19.09 -6.91 -9.18
C GLY A 99 -19.43 -7.25 -7.72
N HIS A 100 -18.48 -7.08 -6.80
CA HIS A 100 -18.73 -7.27 -5.37
C HIS A 100 -19.72 -6.26 -4.79
N LEU A 101 -19.62 -4.99 -5.20
CA LEU A 101 -20.53 -3.93 -4.77
C LEU A 101 -21.96 -4.19 -5.26
N LYS A 102 -22.14 -4.55 -6.54
CA LYS A 102 -23.45 -4.87 -7.13
C LYS A 102 -24.10 -6.05 -6.43
N LYS A 103 -23.36 -7.14 -6.21
CA LYS A 103 -23.85 -8.31 -5.45
C LYS A 103 -24.37 -7.90 -4.06
N ARG A 104 -23.67 -7.01 -3.37
CA ARG A 104 -24.08 -6.50 -2.05
C ARG A 104 -25.29 -5.58 -2.13
N ILE A 105 -25.35 -4.68 -3.11
CA ILE A 105 -26.50 -3.80 -3.32
C ILE A 105 -27.74 -4.66 -3.54
N THR A 106 -27.69 -5.64 -4.45
CA THR A 106 -28.82 -6.54 -4.73
C THR A 106 -29.24 -7.34 -3.49
N TYR A 107 -28.28 -7.84 -2.71
CA TYR A 107 -28.58 -8.53 -1.46
C TYR A 107 -29.39 -7.64 -0.48
N PHE A 108 -28.94 -6.41 -0.26
CA PHE A 108 -29.64 -5.49 0.65
C PHE A 108 -30.96 -4.98 0.09
N GLN A 109 -31.07 -4.78 -1.23
CA GLN A 109 -32.34 -4.45 -1.89
C GLN A 109 -33.36 -5.57 -1.69
N ASN A 110 -32.97 -6.83 -1.94
CA ASN A 110 -33.85 -7.97 -1.75
C ASN A 110 -34.26 -8.13 -0.28
N GLN A 111 -33.36 -7.87 0.66
CA GLN A 111 -33.68 -7.88 2.10
C GLN A 111 -34.68 -6.77 2.46
N HIS A 112 -34.54 -5.58 1.89
CA HIS A 112 -35.47 -4.46 2.11
C HIS A 112 -36.86 -4.78 1.54
N LEU A 113 -36.92 -5.27 0.30
CA LEU A 113 -38.15 -5.71 -0.35
C LEU A 113 -38.86 -6.81 0.44
N THR A 114 -38.11 -7.81 0.90
CA THR A 114 -38.67 -8.91 1.71
C THR A 114 -39.33 -8.40 2.99
N LYS A 115 -38.76 -7.38 3.64
CA LYS A 115 -39.37 -6.76 4.82
C LYS A 115 -40.67 -6.03 4.49
N LYS A 116 -40.69 -5.26 3.40
CA LYS A 116 -41.90 -4.57 2.91
C LYS A 116 -43.02 -5.55 2.56
N TYR A 117 -42.69 -6.66 1.89
CA TYR A 117 -43.64 -7.72 1.58
C TYR A 117 -44.20 -8.35 2.86
N GLN A 118 -43.35 -8.63 3.87
CA GLN A 118 -43.78 -9.16 5.16
C GLN A 118 -44.71 -8.19 5.91
N GLU A 119 -44.41 -6.89 5.92
CA GLU A 119 -45.27 -5.86 6.53
C GLU A 119 -46.67 -5.81 5.89
N ARG A 120 -46.76 -6.13 4.60
CA ARG A 120 -48.03 -6.20 3.85
C ARG A 120 -48.67 -7.59 3.85
N ASN A 121 -48.02 -8.60 4.43
CA ASN A 121 -48.39 -10.02 4.32
C ASN A 121 -48.51 -10.51 2.86
N GLU A 122 -47.68 -9.95 1.97
CA GLU A 122 -47.62 -10.29 0.55
C GLU A 122 -46.42 -11.20 0.23
N THR A 123 -46.47 -11.88 -0.91
CA THR A 123 -45.33 -12.58 -1.50
C THR A 123 -44.80 -11.80 -2.71
N PRO A 124 -43.55 -12.06 -3.17
CA PRO A 124 -42.97 -11.36 -4.32
C PRO A 124 -43.82 -11.45 -5.61
N GLU A 125 -44.64 -12.50 -5.74
CA GLU A 125 -45.50 -12.76 -6.90
C GLU A 125 -46.90 -12.14 -6.75
N THR A 126 -47.30 -11.76 -5.53
CA THR A 126 -48.63 -11.21 -5.21
C THR A 126 -48.57 -9.75 -4.78
N SER A 127 -47.41 -9.08 -4.92
CA SER A 127 -47.27 -7.72 -4.42
C SER A 127 -48.10 -6.72 -5.23
N THR A 128 -48.80 -5.84 -4.52
CA THR A 128 -49.63 -4.79 -5.10
C THR A 128 -48.84 -3.56 -5.53
N VAL A 129 -47.60 -3.40 -5.03
CA VAL A 129 -46.74 -2.24 -5.28
C VAL A 129 -45.58 -2.65 -6.19
N ASP A 130 -45.25 -1.78 -7.15
CA ASP A 130 -44.12 -2.02 -8.05
C ASP A 130 -42.77 -2.00 -7.31
N ARG A 131 -41.83 -2.79 -7.82
CA ARG A 131 -40.49 -2.93 -7.24
C ARG A 131 -39.75 -1.59 -7.18
N GLU A 132 -39.91 -0.72 -8.17
CA GLU A 132 -39.19 0.57 -8.17
C GLU A 132 -39.68 1.47 -7.05
N THR A 133 -40.99 1.49 -6.79
CA THR A 133 -41.61 2.27 -5.71
C THR A 133 -41.14 1.81 -4.33
N ASP A 134 -41.08 0.49 -4.08
CA ASP A 134 -40.57 -0.04 -2.81
C ASP A 134 -39.05 0.16 -2.62
N LEU A 135 -38.32 0.58 -3.65
CA LEU A 135 -36.89 0.87 -3.58
C LEU A 135 -36.58 2.37 -3.48
N GLU A 136 -37.58 3.26 -3.54
CA GLU A 136 -37.35 4.71 -3.45
C GLU A 136 -36.79 5.13 -2.08
N ASP A 137 -37.24 4.49 -1.00
CA ASP A 137 -36.75 4.73 0.36
C ASP A 137 -35.53 3.85 0.75
N PHE A 138 -35.03 3.03 -0.19
CA PHE A 138 -33.90 2.16 0.08
C PHE A 138 -32.60 2.96 0.30
N ILE A 139 -32.03 2.81 1.49
CA ILE A 139 -30.73 3.37 1.85
C ILE A 139 -29.73 2.22 2.00
N LEU A 140 -28.65 2.27 1.21
CA LEU A 140 -27.56 1.30 1.33
C LEU A 140 -26.85 1.46 2.69
N PRO A 141 -26.67 0.38 3.47
CA PRO A 141 -26.00 0.47 4.76
C PRO A 141 -24.53 0.86 4.58
N LYS A 142 -24.03 1.73 5.49
CA LYS A 142 -22.66 2.28 5.44
C LYS A 142 -21.57 1.20 5.33
N GLY A 143 -21.78 0.05 5.96
CA GLY A 143 -20.83 -1.08 5.93
C GLY A 143 -20.74 -1.82 4.59
N ALA A 144 -21.71 -1.67 3.68
CA ALA A 144 -21.72 -2.40 2.41
C ALA A 144 -20.50 -2.05 1.53
N MET A 145 -20.15 -0.76 1.49
CA MET A 145 -19.01 -0.26 0.72
C MET A 145 -17.68 -0.80 1.29
N PHE A 146 -17.50 -0.69 2.60
CA PHE A 146 -16.32 -1.21 3.29
C PHE A 146 -16.16 -2.71 3.05
N MET A 147 -17.26 -3.47 3.14
CA MET A 147 -17.20 -4.90 2.91
C MET A 147 -16.95 -5.29 1.44
N ALA A 148 -17.42 -4.50 0.47
CA ALA A 148 -17.07 -4.72 -0.94
C ALA A 148 -15.57 -4.51 -1.19
N LEU A 149 -14.99 -3.46 -0.59
CA LEU A 149 -13.54 -3.22 -0.61
C LEU A 149 -12.78 -4.35 0.08
N TYR A 150 -13.24 -4.80 1.24
CA TYR A 150 -12.64 -5.92 1.96
C TYR A 150 -12.56 -7.18 1.07
N HIS A 151 -13.67 -7.62 0.47
CA HIS A 151 -13.63 -8.79 -0.40
C HIS A 151 -12.72 -8.60 -1.64
N THR A 152 -12.58 -7.38 -2.14
CA THR A 152 -11.70 -7.09 -3.27
C THR A 152 -10.22 -7.19 -2.89
N PHE A 153 -9.84 -6.73 -1.69
CA PHE A 153 -8.42 -6.53 -1.32
C PHE A 153 -7.92 -7.40 -0.14
N HIS A 154 -8.77 -8.21 0.49
CA HIS A 154 -8.45 -8.95 1.72
C HIS A 154 -7.18 -9.81 1.63
N ILE A 155 -6.96 -10.53 0.52
CA ILE A 155 -5.77 -11.38 0.35
C ILE A 155 -4.49 -10.53 0.35
N GLN A 156 -4.54 -9.36 -0.31
CA GLN A 156 -3.38 -8.47 -0.39
C GLN A 156 -3.09 -7.80 0.96
N PHE A 157 -4.13 -7.38 1.69
CA PHE A 157 -4.00 -6.89 3.07
C PHE A 157 -3.47 -7.98 4.01
N LEU A 158 -4.02 -9.20 3.94
CA LEU A 158 -3.60 -10.31 4.79
C LEU A 158 -2.12 -10.61 4.59
N LYS A 159 -1.64 -10.63 3.34
CA LYS A 159 -0.21 -10.79 3.03
C LYS A 159 0.64 -9.74 3.75
N SER A 160 0.26 -8.46 3.69
CA SER A 160 1.00 -7.38 4.35
C SER A 160 0.97 -7.49 5.89
N ILE A 161 -0.16 -7.89 6.47
CA ILE A 161 -0.32 -8.09 7.92
C ILE A 161 0.56 -9.26 8.38
N VAL A 162 0.52 -10.39 7.68
CA VAL A 162 1.34 -11.57 8.03
C VAL A 162 2.83 -11.24 7.98
N GLN A 163 3.28 -10.52 6.94
CA GLN A 163 4.68 -10.07 6.86
C GLN A 163 5.07 -9.12 8.00
N MET A 164 4.17 -8.20 8.38
CA MET A 164 4.40 -7.31 9.51
C MET A 164 4.45 -8.07 10.84
N CYS A 165 3.60 -9.08 11.05
CA CYS A 165 3.67 -9.93 12.24
C CYS A 165 4.97 -10.73 12.30
N ILE A 166 5.44 -11.30 11.18
CA ILE A 166 6.74 -12.00 11.12
C ILE A 166 7.88 -11.05 11.48
N GLN A 167 7.85 -9.83 10.94
CA GLN A 167 8.83 -8.80 11.28
C GLN A 167 8.78 -8.44 12.76
N ALA A 168 7.58 -8.24 13.31
CA ALA A 168 7.38 -7.92 14.71
C ALA A 168 7.94 -9.01 15.64
N ALA A 169 7.66 -10.29 15.34
CA ALA A 169 8.27 -11.41 16.09
C ALA A 169 9.79 -11.39 16.02
N ALA A 170 10.36 -11.20 14.82
CA ALA A 170 11.82 -11.16 14.66
C ALA A 170 12.46 -10.01 15.47
N THR A 171 11.84 -8.83 15.46
CA THR A 171 12.30 -7.68 16.26
C THR A 171 12.14 -7.91 17.76
N SER A 172 11.05 -8.55 18.21
CA SER A 172 10.88 -8.88 19.63
C SER A 172 11.88 -9.93 20.13
N LEU A 173 12.30 -10.87 19.28
CA LEU A 173 13.27 -11.92 19.64
C LEU A 173 14.74 -11.48 19.53
N GLN A 174 15.04 -10.45 18.73
CA GLN A 174 16.39 -9.92 18.52
C GLN A 174 17.16 -9.61 19.83
N PRO A 175 16.56 -9.02 20.88
CA PRO A 175 17.26 -8.72 22.13
C PRO A 175 17.82 -9.95 22.84
N LEU A 176 17.23 -11.14 22.67
CA LEU A 176 17.73 -12.38 23.28
C LEU A 176 19.10 -12.75 22.74
N LEU A 177 19.29 -12.61 21.42
CA LEU A 177 20.56 -12.90 20.77
C LEU A 177 21.61 -11.85 21.13
N LEU A 178 21.19 -10.58 21.19
CA LEU A 178 22.05 -9.49 21.66
C LEU A 178 22.50 -9.71 23.11
N LYS A 179 21.60 -10.16 24.00
CA LYS A 179 21.93 -10.52 25.38
C LYS A 179 23.01 -11.62 25.45
N LYS A 180 22.93 -12.64 24.58
CA LYS A 180 23.98 -13.69 24.51
C LYS A 180 25.32 -13.16 24.01
N LEU A 181 25.30 -12.20 23.09
CA LEU A 181 26.52 -11.54 22.64
C LEU A 181 27.15 -10.70 23.76
N THR A 182 26.35 -9.93 24.50
CA THR A 182 26.86 -9.11 25.61
C THR A 182 27.36 -9.96 26.78
N GLU A 183 26.66 -11.06 27.13
CA GLU A 183 27.13 -12.07 28.09
C GLU A 183 28.49 -12.64 27.68
N PHE A 184 28.68 -12.97 26.40
CA PHE A 184 29.95 -13.47 25.88
C PHE A 184 31.09 -12.46 26.04
N VAL A 185 30.84 -11.19 25.71
CA VAL A 185 31.83 -10.11 25.87
C VAL A 185 32.16 -9.90 27.35
N ALA A 186 31.16 -9.91 28.23
CA ALA A 186 31.34 -9.77 29.66
C ALA A 186 32.21 -10.89 30.25
N LEU A 187 31.95 -12.15 29.88
CA LEU A 187 32.77 -13.30 30.33
C LEU A 187 34.23 -13.15 29.90
N LYS A 188 34.48 -12.66 28.68
CA LYS A 188 35.84 -12.40 28.21
C LYS A 188 36.53 -11.28 29.00
N THR A 189 35.80 -10.22 29.37
CA THR A 189 36.36 -9.14 30.20
C THR A 189 36.69 -9.58 31.63
N LEU A 190 35.98 -10.58 32.16
CA LEU A 190 36.24 -11.17 33.49
C LEU A 190 37.42 -12.16 33.49
N GLY A 191 38.12 -12.33 32.36
CA GLY A 191 39.28 -13.22 32.25
C GLY A 191 38.94 -14.67 31.92
N PHE A 192 37.67 -15.02 31.68
CA PHE A 192 37.33 -16.33 31.13
C PHE A 192 37.69 -16.38 29.64
N ASN A 193 38.12 -17.55 29.15
CA ASN A 193 38.43 -17.80 27.74
C ASN A 193 37.33 -18.66 27.09
N PRO A 194 36.12 -18.12 26.85
CA PRO A 194 35.07 -18.86 26.16
C PRO A 194 35.46 -19.12 24.70
N VAL A 195 34.95 -20.22 24.13
CA VAL A 195 35.19 -20.59 22.73
C VAL A 195 34.79 -19.45 21.80
N ILE A 196 35.76 -18.88 21.08
CA ILE A 196 35.60 -17.69 20.22
C ILE A 196 34.49 -17.88 19.18
N GLY A 197 34.32 -19.10 18.67
CA GLY A 197 33.28 -19.46 17.70
C GLY A 197 31.86 -19.10 18.14
N LYS A 198 31.54 -19.16 19.45
CA LYS A 198 30.22 -18.76 19.97
C LYS A 198 29.98 -17.26 19.82
N GLY A 199 30.98 -16.44 20.12
CA GLY A 199 30.90 -14.98 19.96
C GLY A 199 30.73 -14.57 18.49
N ILE A 200 31.50 -15.20 17.59
CA ILE A 200 31.36 -15.00 16.14
C ILE A 200 29.94 -15.36 15.68
N GLY A 201 29.42 -16.50 16.12
CA GLY A 201 28.06 -16.94 15.81
C GLY A 201 26.97 -15.95 16.27
N TYR A 202 27.06 -15.42 17.49
CA TYR A 202 26.10 -14.43 17.99
C TYR A 202 26.16 -13.11 17.19
N SER A 203 27.34 -12.65 16.80
CA SER A 203 27.51 -11.44 15.97
C SER A 203 26.89 -11.61 14.58
N PHE A 204 27.23 -12.70 13.87
CA PHE A 204 26.66 -12.99 12.55
C PHE A 204 25.15 -13.23 12.62
N GLY A 205 24.67 -13.94 13.65
CA GLY A 205 23.25 -14.13 13.87
C GLY A 205 22.51 -12.82 14.10
N THR A 206 23.08 -11.89 14.87
CA THR A 206 22.47 -10.58 15.13
C THR A 206 22.39 -9.76 13.84
N ALA A 207 23.47 -9.74 13.05
CA ALA A 207 23.47 -9.07 11.74
C ALA A 207 22.44 -9.69 10.77
N ALA A 208 22.33 -11.02 10.73
CA ALA A 208 21.35 -11.71 9.89
C ALA A 208 19.91 -11.40 10.32
N PHE A 209 19.63 -11.32 11.63
CA PHE A 209 18.33 -10.91 12.15
C PHE A 209 17.97 -9.48 11.74
N ILE A 210 18.89 -8.53 11.89
CA ILE A 210 18.67 -7.14 11.47
C ILE A 210 18.36 -7.06 9.97
N PHE A 211 19.14 -7.78 9.15
CA PHE A 211 18.91 -7.83 7.72
C PHE A 211 17.54 -8.43 7.36
N PHE A 212 17.17 -9.54 8.01
CA PHE A 212 15.86 -10.16 7.81
C PHE A 212 14.70 -9.25 8.21
N ILE A 213 14.79 -8.59 9.37
CA ILE A 213 13.83 -7.57 9.84
C ILE A 213 13.68 -6.48 8.77
N GLY A 214 14.81 -5.98 8.24
CA GLY A 214 14.85 -4.99 7.17
C GLY A 214 14.11 -5.43 5.91
N ILE A 215 14.31 -6.67 5.45
CA ILE A 215 13.57 -7.19 4.29
C ILE A 215 12.08 -7.25 4.62
N MET A 216 11.69 -7.86 5.75
CA MET A 216 10.28 -8.06 6.07
C MET A 216 9.51 -6.75 6.21
N VAL A 217 10.08 -5.74 6.89
CA VAL A 217 9.42 -4.43 7.07
C VAL A 217 9.21 -3.71 5.73
N ASN A 218 10.23 -3.71 4.86
CA ASN A 218 10.12 -3.06 3.55
C ASN A 218 9.10 -3.75 2.65
N HIS A 219 9.06 -5.09 2.66
CA HIS A 219 8.04 -5.84 1.91
C HIS A 219 6.64 -5.63 2.46
N ALA A 220 6.48 -5.58 3.78
CA ALA A 220 5.19 -5.29 4.41
C ALA A 220 4.68 -3.90 3.99
N PHE A 221 5.53 -2.88 4.06
CA PHE A 221 5.18 -1.51 3.64
C PHE A 221 4.89 -1.41 2.15
N TYR A 222 5.72 -2.00 1.30
CA TYR A 222 5.50 -1.97 -0.14
C TYR A 222 4.15 -2.60 -0.52
N ASN A 223 3.83 -3.78 0.04
CA ASN A 223 2.53 -4.42 -0.20
C ASN A 223 1.37 -3.57 0.35
N ALA A 224 1.51 -3.00 1.54
CA ALA A 224 0.49 -2.15 2.15
C ALA A 224 0.19 -0.88 1.33
N MET A 225 1.25 -0.19 0.88
CA MET A 225 1.15 1.00 0.03
C MET A 225 0.48 0.70 -1.30
N ILE A 226 0.83 -0.42 -1.95
CA ILE A 226 0.18 -0.82 -3.20
C ILE A 226 -1.32 -1.03 -3.01
N VAL A 227 -1.73 -1.67 -1.92
CA VAL A 227 -3.15 -1.92 -1.67
C VAL A 227 -3.89 -0.61 -1.35
N GLY A 228 -3.28 0.31 -0.60
CA GLY A 228 -3.80 1.66 -0.38
C GLY A 228 -4.03 2.41 -1.69
N ALA A 229 -3.01 2.46 -2.54
CA ALA A 229 -3.08 3.11 -3.85
C ALA A 229 -4.15 2.47 -4.76
N LYS A 230 -4.19 1.14 -4.84
CA LYS A 230 -5.21 0.39 -5.59
C LYS A 230 -6.63 0.69 -5.09
N THR A 231 -6.82 0.73 -3.77
CA THR A 231 -8.11 1.06 -3.14
C THR A 231 -8.55 2.47 -3.54
N LYS A 232 -7.65 3.45 -3.42
CA LYS A 232 -7.89 4.83 -3.86
C LYS A 232 -8.24 4.90 -5.35
N SER A 233 -7.47 4.26 -6.23
CA SER A 233 -7.71 4.30 -7.68
C SER A 233 -9.09 3.76 -8.07
N VAL A 234 -9.53 2.65 -7.45
CA VAL A 234 -10.87 2.10 -7.68
C VAL A 234 -11.95 3.06 -7.20
N LEU A 235 -11.78 3.64 -6.01
CA LEU A 235 -12.74 4.59 -5.45
C LEU A 235 -12.84 5.87 -6.30
N ILE A 236 -11.73 6.39 -6.81
CA ILE A 236 -11.72 7.51 -7.76
C ILE A 236 -12.59 7.17 -8.97
N ARG A 237 -12.35 6.01 -9.61
CA ARG A 237 -13.11 5.57 -10.78
C ARG A 237 -14.60 5.42 -10.46
N THR A 238 -14.97 4.83 -9.32
CA THR A 238 -16.38 4.66 -8.93
C THR A 238 -17.04 6.01 -8.65
N ILE A 239 -16.38 6.93 -7.94
CA ILE A 239 -16.92 8.27 -7.65
C ILE A 239 -17.13 9.05 -8.95
N LEU A 240 -16.14 9.04 -9.85
CA LEU A 240 -16.25 9.71 -11.15
C LEU A 240 -17.35 9.11 -12.03
N LYS A 241 -17.41 7.78 -12.17
CA LYS A 241 -18.51 7.12 -12.88
C LYS A 241 -19.86 7.53 -12.31
N LYS A 242 -19.99 7.58 -10.98
CA LYS A 242 -21.25 7.96 -10.33
C LYS A 242 -21.58 9.44 -10.53
N SER A 243 -20.61 10.35 -10.53
CA SER A 243 -20.85 11.79 -10.71
C SER A 243 -21.44 12.13 -12.07
N PHE A 244 -21.11 11.36 -13.12
CA PHE A 244 -21.66 11.56 -14.46
C PHE A 244 -23.15 11.19 -14.61
N VAL A 245 -23.72 10.41 -13.68
CA VAL A 245 -25.10 9.89 -13.76
C VAL A 245 -26.01 10.37 -12.63
N LEU A 246 -25.63 11.43 -11.90
CA LEU A 246 -26.45 12.00 -10.83
C LEU A 246 -27.67 12.75 -11.37
N ASN A 247 -28.81 12.61 -10.70
CA ASN A 247 -30.00 13.46 -10.93
C ASN A 247 -29.79 14.88 -10.35
N GLN A 248 -30.72 15.80 -10.61
CA GLN A 248 -30.59 17.20 -10.18
C GLN A 248 -30.46 17.36 -8.65
N LEU A 249 -31.27 16.63 -7.88
CA LEU A 249 -31.17 16.60 -6.41
C LEU A 249 -29.81 16.08 -5.94
N GLY A 250 -29.30 15.03 -6.59
CA GLY A 250 -27.99 14.45 -6.34
C GLY A 250 -26.85 15.43 -6.64
N ARG A 251 -26.91 16.16 -7.77
CA ARG A 251 -25.95 17.21 -8.12
C ARG A 251 -25.95 18.37 -7.12
N HIS A 252 -27.12 18.76 -6.60
CA HIS A 252 -27.20 19.76 -5.55
C HIS A 252 -26.59 19.28 -4.22
N LYS A 253 -26.81 18.00 -3.84
CA LYS A 253 -26.26 17.41 -2.62
C LYS A 253 -24.75 17.11 -2.70
N TYR A 254 -24.27 16.85 -3.91
CA TYR A 254 -22.87 16.56 -4.23
C TYR A 254 -22.39 17.51 -5.34
N PRO A 255 -22.18 18.79 -5.04
CA PRO A 255 -21.61 19.74 -5.98
C PRO A 255 -20.16 19.39 -6.31
N GLU A 256 -19.63 19.93 -7.40
CA GLU A 256 -18.28 19.63 -7.90
C GLU A 256 -17.20 19.80 -6.84
N GLY A 257 -17.25 20.88 -6.04
CA GLY A 257 -16.28 21.10 -4.96
C GLY A 257 -16.25 19.97 -3.92
N LYS A 258 -17.41 19.37 -3.62
CA LYS A 258 -17.49 18.23 -2.68
C LYS A 258 -16.97 16.94 -3.31
N ILE A 259 -17.23 16.71 -4.59
CA ILE A 259 -16.68 15.56 -5.33
C ILE A 259 -15.15 15.67 -5.41
N ASN A 260 -14.63 16.86 -5.70
CA ASN A 260 -13.20 17.13 -5.72
C ASN A 260 -12.58 16.90 -4.33
N ALA A 261 -13.22 17.37 -3.25
CA ALA A 261 -12.75 17.10 -1.89
C ALA A 261 -12.73 15.60 -1.55
N LEU A 262 -13.75 14.83 -1.98
CA LEU A 262 -13.77 13.38 -1.80
C LEU A 262 -12.56 12.74 -2.49
N ILE A 263 -12.31 13.07 -3.76
CA ILE A 263 -11.24 12.49 -4.58
C ILE A 263 -9.85 12.88 -4.05
N THR A 264 -9.63 14.15 -3.69
CA THR A 264 -8.30 14.67 -3.35
C THR A 264 -7.98 14.54 -1.87
N THR A 265 -8.95 14.65 -0.97
CA THR A 265 -8.68 14.72 0.48
C THR A 265 -9.07 13.41 1.16
N ASP A 266 -10.32 12.97 1.00
CA ASP A 266 -10.81 11.76 1.69
C ASP A 266 -10.12 10.50 1.18
N LEU A 267 -9.97 10.34 -0.14
CA LEU A 267 -9.29 9.16 -0.68
C LEU A 267 -7.79 9.15 -0.41
N ASN A 268 -7.13 10.31 -0.26
CA ASN A 268 -5.74 10.37 0.20
C ASN A 268 -5.60 9.83 1.63
N ARG A 269 -6.57 10.11 2.51
CA ARG A 269 -6.57 9.53 3.87
C ARG A 269 -6.73 8.01 3.83
N ILE A 270 -7.57 7.48 2.93
CA ILE A 270 -7.73 6.03 2.76
C ILE A 270 -6.44 5.39 2.24
N ASP A 271 -5.75 6.04 1.31
CA ASP A 271 -4.46 5.58 0.80
C ASP A 271 -3.44 5.46 1.94
N PHE A 272 -3.27 6.52 2.74
CA PHE A 272 -2.39 6.48 3.92
C PHE A 272 -2.83 5.49 4.99
N ALA A 273 -4.15 5.28 5.17
CA ALA A 273 -4.65 4.26 6.09
C ALA A 273 -4.21 2.84 5.68
N GLY A 274 -3.94 2.60 4.39
CA GLY A 274 -3.38 1.34 3.90
C GLY A 274 -2.09 0.94 4.62
N ILE A 275 -1.23 1.91 4.97
CA ILE A 275 0.02 1.71 5.72
C ILE A 275 -0.27 1.46 7.21
N ALA A 276 -1.23 2.19 7.78
CA ALA A 276 -1.55 2.11 9.20
C ALA A 276 -2.18 0.76 9.59
N ILE A 277 -2.98 0.14 8.71
CA ILE A 277 -3.71 -1.11 8.99
C ILE A 277 -2.77 -2.25 9.42
N PRO A 278 -1.71 -2.61 8.66
CA PRO A 278 -0.79 -3.67 9.07
C PRO A 278 -0.04 -3.37 10.37
N ILE A 279 0.33 -2.11 10.60
CA ILE A 279 0.98 -1.70 11.85
C ILE A 279 0.04 -2.01 13.02
N ILE A 280 -1.17 -1.43 13.00
CA ILE A 280 -2.16 -1.58 14.08
C ILE A 280 -2.51 -3.06 14.30
N ALA A 281 -2.69 -3.84 13.23
CA ALA A 281 -3.00 -5.26 13.31
C ALA A 281 -1.86 -6.09 13.93
N SER A 282 -0.59 -5.69 13.72
CA SER A 282 0.58 -6.39 14.23
C SER A 282 0.98 -6.01 15.67
N THR A 283 0.61 -4.81 16.12
CA THR A 283 0.90 -4.33 17.49
C THR A 283 0.45 -5.28 18.61
N PRO A 284 -0.79 -5.80 18.65
CA PRO A 284 -1.17 -6.72 19.73
C PRO A 284 -0.30 -7.99 19.74
N PHE A 285 0.10 -8.46 18.56
CA PHE A 285 0.99 -9.62 18.42
C PHE A 285 2.39 -9.32 18.98
N SER A 286 2.95 -8.14 18.72
CA SER A 286 4.26 -7.75 19.25
C SER A 286 4.25 -7.57 20.77
N VAL A 287 3.16 -6.99 21.31
CA VAL A 287 2.96 -6.79 22.75
C VAL A 287 2.89 -8.14 23.48
N VAL A 288 2.14 -9.11 22.95
CA VAL A 288 2.04 -10.46 23.55
C VAL A 288 3.42 -11.13 23.63
N ILE A 289 4.24 -11.03 22.58
CA ILE A 289 5.61 -11.59 22.60
C ILE A 289 6.49 -10.84 23.60
N ALA A 290 6.41 -9.50 23.64
CA ALA A 290 7.19 -8.70 24.57
C ALA A 290 6.88 -9.06 26.03
N ILE A 291 5.61 -9.18 26.38
CA ILE A 291 5.17 -9.59 27.73
C ILE A 291 5.70 -11.00 28.05
N ALA A 292 5.59 -11.96 27.13
CA ALA A 292 6.12 -13.30 27.32
C ALA A 292 7.64 -13.31 27.57
N LEU A 293 8.41 -12.49 26.85
CA LEU A 293 9.86 -12.37 27.04
C LEU A 293 10.24 -11.69 28.36
N LEU A 294 9.47 -10.70 28.80
CA LEU A 294 9.67 -10.05 30.10
C LEU A 294 9.45 -11.02 31.25
N ILE A 295 8.35 -11.78 31.21
CA ILE A 295 8.05 -12.82 32.20
C ILE A 295 9.18 -13.86 32.24
N HIS A 296 9.72 -14.27 31.08
CA HIS A 296 10.82 -15.22 31.05
C HIS A 296 12.15 -14.65 31.57
N SER A 297 12.43 -13.37 31.32
CA SER A 297 13.74 -12.78 31.63
C SER A 297 13.87 -12.21 33.05
N ILE A 298 12.79 -11.68 33.62
CA ILE A 298 12.77 -11.01 34.94
C ILE A 298 11.89 -11.77 35.95
N GLY A 299 11.02 -12.67 35.48
CA GLY A 299 10.05 -13.39 36.32
C GLY A 299 8.71 -12.65 36.45
N VAL A 300 7.84 -13.10 37.36
CA VAL A 300 6.47 -12.58 37.55
C VAL A 300 6.44 -11.10 37.98
N TYR A 301 7.55 -10.58 38.51
CA TYR A 301 7.67 -9.17 38.89
C TYR A 301 7.43 -8.19 37.73
N ALA A 302 7.68 -8.61 36.48
CA ALA A 302 7.39 -7.79 35.30
C ALA A 302 5.89 -7.54 35.06
N LEU A 303 5.01 -8.34 35.66
CA LEU A 303 3.56 -8.23 35.53
C LEU A 303 3.00 -7.11 36.43
N ILE A 304 3.73 -6.70 37.47
CA ILE A 304 3.35 -5.60 38.38
C ILE A 304 3.50 -4.24 37.69
N ASP A 305 4.48 -4.09 36.79
CA ASP A 305 4.72 -2.85 36.04
C ASP A 305 3.82 -2.69 34.79
N CYS A 306 3.10 -3.74 34.39
CA CYS A 306 2.24 -3.74 33.19
C CYS A 306 0.76 -3.43 33.48
N VAL A 307 0.37 -3.35 34.76
CA VAL A 307 -0.98 -3.01 35.25
C VAL A 307 -1.02 -1.54 35.64
#